data_AF-A0AAE1GHP3-F1
#
_entry.id   AF-A0AAE1GHP3-F1
#
_cell.length_a   1.000
_cell.length_b   1.000
_cell.length_c   1.000
_cell.angle_alpha   90.00
_cell.angle_beta   90.00
_cell.angle_gamma   90.00
#
_symmetry.space_group_name_H-M   'P 1'
#
loop_
_entity.id
_entity.type
_entity.pdbx_description
1 polymer ?
#
loop_
_entity_poly.entity_id
_entity_poly.type
_entity_poly.pdbx_seq_one_letter_code
_entity_poly.pdbx_strand_id
1 'polypeptide(L)'
;MTRPRSGRPKVISQDDEDRLIAAAHQAPKTTIVSWTRELQLPCHPITTRRRLQEAGLDCHVPAVKEKLTEANKLARLKFAQQYVQHDINFWENVIFTDEKSFSSLAATRRHCWRLPNTRYKARNISERSRSSKVLVSFHGWMWAAGPGELVTIDGHHNAQEYINILETSLLPSVQAYAIPEPNNIVLVQDRSPIHTSRAVMDWLRQHLD
;
A
#
# COMPACT_ATOMS: atom_id res chain seq x y z
N MET A 1 57.76 7.91 16.33
CA MET A 1 56.43 7.43 15.89
C MET A 1 55.60 7.12 17.13
N THR A 2 54.55 7.89 17.40
CA THR A 2 53.63 7.65 18.52
C THR A 2 52.72 6.47 18.19
N ARG A 3 52.73 5.43 19.04
CA ARG A 3 51.79 4.30 18.93
C ARG A 3 50.34 4.82 18.92
N PRO A 4 49.45 4.29 18.06
CA PRO A 4 48.04 4.64 18.10
C PRO A 4 47.49 4.32 19.49
N ARG A 5 46.76 5.27 20.09
CA ARG A 5 46.11 5.06 21.39
C ARG A 5 45.11 3.92 21.26
N SER A 6 45.28 2.86 22.04
CA SER A 6 44.25 1.82 22.15
C SER A 6 43.04 2.41 22.85
N GLY A 7 41.94 2.57 22.13
CA GLY A 7 40.68 3.02 22.70
C GLY A 7 40.14 2.04 23.75
N ARG A 8 39.09 2.46 24.46
CA ARG A 8 38.37 1.57 25.38
C ARG A 8 37.83 0.35 24.60
N PRO A 9 38.02 -0.88 25.11
CA PRO A 9 37.44 -2.06 24.50
C PRO A 9 35.92 -1.91 24.32
N LYS A 10 35.41 -2.46 23.21
CA LYS A 10 33.97 -2.46 22.94
C LYS A 10 33.24 -3.29 24.01
N VAL A 11 32.03 -2.87 24.35
CA VAL A 11 31.17 -3.56 25.34
C VAL A 11 30.63 -4.89 24.81
N ILE A 12 30.39 -4.96 23.49
CA ILE A 12 29.93 -6.19 22.83
C ILE A 12 31.08 -6.82 22.06
N SER A 13 31.08 -8.15 21.98
CA SER A 13 32.09 -8.93 21.24
C SER A 13 31.89 -8.83 19.73
N GLN A 14 32.88 -9.30 18.96
CA GLN A 14 32.72 -9.37 17.50
C GLN A 14 31.62 -10.37 17.11
N ASP A 15 31.51 -11.49 17.82
CA ASP A 15 30.43 -12.47 17.62
C ASP A 15 29.04 -11.84 17.85
N ASP A 16 28.89 -11.04 18.91
CA ASP A 16 27.66 -10.30 19.18
C ASP A 16 27.32 -9.31 18.05
N GLU A 17 28.33 -8.60 17.52
CA GLU A 17 28.17 -7.69 16.37
C GLU A 17 27.70 -8.46 15.14
N ASP A 18 28.33 -9.59 14.83
CA ASP A 18 28.01 -10.40 13.64
C ASP A 18 26.59 -10.99 13.74
N ARG A 19 26.21 -11.51 14.92
CA ARG A 19 24.85 -11.99 15.20
C ARG A 19 23.80 -10.87 15.08
N LEU A 20 24.11 -9.67 15.57
CA LEU A 20 23.24 -8.49 15.44
C LEU A 20 23.05 -8.08 13.98
N ILE A 21 24.12 -8.00 13.19
CA ILE A 21 24.06 -7.62 11.78
C ILE A 21 23.29 -8.66 10.97
N ALA A 22 23.53 -9.96 11.23
CA ALA A 22 22.79 -11.04 10.60
C ALA A 22 21.28 -10.97 10.92
N ALA A 23 20.91 -10.76 12.19
CA ALA A 23 19.53 -10.59 12.60
C ALA A 23 18.86 -9.38 11.93
N ALA A 24 19.59 -8.26 11.80
CA ALA A 24 19.11 -7.08 11.10
C ALA A 24 18.88 -7.30 9.60
N HIS A 25 19.72 -8.10 8.95
CA HIS A 25 19.51 -8.46 7.54
C HIS A 25 18.34 -9.43 7.32
N GLN A 26 18.06 -10.31 8.28
CA GLN A 26 16.95 -11.26 8.21
C GLN A 26 15.61 -10.60 8.52
N ALA A 27 15.55 -9.81 9.60
CA ALA A 27 14.32 -9.21 10.11
C ALA A 27 14.45 -7.69 10.27
N PRO A 28 14.70 -6.92 9.19
CA PRO A 28 15.08 -5.50 9.27
C PRO A 28 14.04 -4.59 9.94
N LYS A 29 12.80 -5.06 10.12
CA LYS A 29 11.68 -4.33 10.73
C LYS A 29 11.58 -4.55 12.25
N THR A 30 12.43 -5.38 12.83
CA THR A 30 12.50 -5.62 14.27
C THR A 30 13.03 -4.39 15.00
N THR A 31 12.59 -4.21 16.24
CA THR A 31 13.02 -3.05 17.05
C THR A 31 14.38 -3.32 17.68
N ILE A 32 15.15 -2.26 17.89
CA ILE A 32 16.45 -2.35 18.57
C ILE A 32 16.31 -3.03 19.93
N VAL A 33 15.26 -2.69 20.70
CA VAL A 33 15.02 -3.25 22.03
C VAL A 33 14.80 -4.76 21.98
N SER A 34 14.07 -5.25 20.96
CA SER A 34 13.85 -6.68 20.75
C SER A 34 15.16 -7.37 20.38
N TRP A 35 15.98 -6.84 19.46
CA TRP A 35 17.30 -7.42 19.18
C TRP A 35 18.22 -7.44 20.40
N THR A 36 18.30 -6.34 21.16
CA THR A 36 19.13 -6.27 22.37
C THR A 36 18.73 -7.37 23.36
N ARG A 37 17.43 -7.60 23.54
CA ARG A 37 16.89 -8.60 24.46
C ARG A 37 17.07 -10.03 23.94
N GLU A 38 16.66 -10.30 22.70
CA GLU A 38 16.63 -11.64 22.11
C GLU A 38 18.04 -12.19 21.88
N LEU A 39 18.98 -11.33 21.46
CA LEU A 39 20.38 -11.71 21.28
C LEU A 39 21.18 -11.69 22.60
N GLN A 40 20.53 -11.31 23.71
CA GLN A 40 21.12 -11.20 25.05
C GLN A 40 22.38 -10.31 25.06
N LEU A 41 22.33 -9.19 24.33
CA LEU A 41 23.49 -8.30 24.21
C LEU A 41 23.77 -7.63 25.57
N PRO A 42 25.00 -7.66 26.09
CA PRO A 42 25.36 -7.07 27.38
C PRO A 42 25.49 -5.53 27.29
N CYS A 43 24.57 -4.87 26.60
CA CYS A 43 24.63 -3.44 26.33
C CYS A 43 23.25 -2.79 26.29
N HIS A 44 23.22 -1.47 26.46
CA HIS A 44 21.99 -0.69 26.30
C HIS A 44 21.56 -0.63 24.82
N PRO A 45 20.25 -0.56 24.48
CA PRO A 45 19.78 -0.43 23.10
C PRO A 45 20.42 0.70 22.28
N ILE A 46 20.83 1.80 22.93
CA ILE A 46 21.58 2.88 22.26
C ILE A 46 22.92 2.38 21.69
N THR A 47 23.60 1.47 22.38
CA THR A 47 24.82 0.84 21.90
C THR A 47 24.52 -0.05 20.70
N THR A 48 23.47 -0.89 20.77
CA THR A 48 23.01 -1.70 19.64
C THR A 48 22.71 -0.85 18.40
N ARG A 49 22.05 0.31 18.57
CA ARG A 49 21.84 1.28 17.48
C ARG A 49 23.15 1.72 16.84
N ARG A 50 24.11 2.19 17.64
CA ARG A 50 25.40 2.70 17.13
C ARG A 50 26.12 1.64 16.32
N ARG A 51 26.06 0.38 16.76
CA ARG A 51 26.70 -0.77 16.10
C ARG A 51 26.09 -1.07 14.74
N LEU A 52 24.77 -0.98 14.62
CA LEU A 52 24.10 -1.07 13.33
C LEU A 52 24.51 0.05 12.39
N GLN A 53 24.62 1.29 12.88
CA GLN A 53 25.03 2.44 12.07
C GLN A 53 26.51 2.35 11.63
N GLU A 54 27.40 1.90 12.52
CA GLU A 54 28.80 1.60 12.19
C GLU A 54 28.91 0.51 11.11
N ALA A 55 27.98 -0.44 11.08
CA ALA A 55 27.84 -1.45 10.02
C ALA A 55 27.09 -0.94 8.76
N GLY A 56 26.73 0.34 8.70
CA GLY A 56 26.05 0.97 7.56
C GLY A 56 24.54 0.74 7.50
N LEU A 57 23.91 0.19 8.53
CA LEU A 57 22.46 0.06 8.64
C LEU A 57 21.86 1.26 9.37
N ASP A 58 21.01 2.00 8.65
CA ASP A 58 20.28 3.14 9.20
C ASP A 58 18.79 2.87 9.34
N CYS A 59 18.19 3.57 10.30
CA CYS A 59 16.77 3.51 10.59
C CYS A 59 15.99 4.40 9.63
N HIS A 60 15.09 3.80 8.86
CA HIS A 60 14.24 4.50 7.91
C HIS A 60 12.78 4.05 8.01
N VAL A 61 11.87 4.90 7.53
CA VAL A 61 10.49 4.48 7.27
C VAL A 61 10.50 3.52 6.06
N PRO A 62 9.96 2.29 6.19
CA PRO A 62 9.92 1.34 5.08
C PRO A 62 9.01 1.85 3.96
N ALA A 63 9.32 1.49 2.72
CA ALA A 63 8.37 1.70 1.63
C ALA A 63 7.14 0.81 1.86
N VAL A 64 5.94 1.36 1.70
CA VAL A 64 4.70 0.58 1.71
C VAL A 64 4.35 0.23 0.28
N LYS A 65 4.34 -1.06 -0.05
CA LYS A 65 3.99 -1.55 -1.39
C LYS A 65 3.18 -2.84 -1.25
N GLU A 66 2.26 -3.03 -2.18
CA GLU A 66 1.62 -4.32 -2.40
C GLU A 66 2.61 -5.27 -3.06
N LYS A 67 2.58 -6.54 -2.65
CA LYS A 67 3.36 -7.59 -3.32
C LYS A 67 2.71 -7.91 -4.66
N LEU A 68 3.41 -7.62 -5.75
CA LEU A 68 2.99 -8.00 -7.09
C LEU A 68 3.54 -9.38 -7.44
N THR A 69 2.65 -10.32 -7.74
CA THR A 69 3.01 -11.60 -8.38
C THR A 69 3.49 -11.33 -9.82
N GLU A 70 4.25 -12.26 -10.40
CA GLU A 70 4.65 -12.14 -11.82
C GLU A 70 3.43 -12.06 -12.75
N ALA A 71 2.38 -12.83 -12.46
CA ALA A 71 1.11 -12.74 -13.18
C ALA A 71 0.50 -11.32 -13.12
N ASN A 72 0.47 -10.70 -11.94
CA ASN A 72 -0.03 -9.32 -11.79
C ASN A 72 0.83 -8.31 -12.55
N LYS A 73 2.15 -8.50 -12.62
CA LYS A 73 3.04 -7.62 -13.40
C LYS A 73 2.73 -7.70 -14.89
N LEU A 74 2.59 -8.92 -15.43
CA LEU A 74 2.24 -9.14 -16.84
C LEU A 74 0.87 -8.55 -17.16
N ALA A 75 -0.13 -8.76 -16.31
CA ALA A 75 -1.46 -8.20 -16.49
C ALA A 75 -1.46 -6.67 -16.52
N ARG A 76 -0.70 -6.03 -15.61
CA ARG A 76 -0.54 -4.56 -15.59
C ARG A 76 0.17 -4.03 -16.83
N LEU A 77 1.19 -4.74 -17.33
CA LEU A 77 1.89 -4.35 -18.55
C LEU A 77 0.95 -4.42 -19.76
N LYS A 78 0.20 -5.52 -19.89
CA LYS A 78 -0.78 -5.70 -20.96
C LYS A 78 -1.84 -4.59 -20.93
N PHE A 79 -2.38 -4.28 -19.75
CA PHE A 79 -3.31 -3.17 -19.58
C PHE A 79 -2.71 -1.84 -20.03
N ALA A 80 -1.50 -1.51 -19.56
CA ALA A 80 -0.84 -0.27 -19.94
C ALA A 80 -0.61 -0.17 -21.47
N GLN A 81 -0.13 -1.24 -22.10
CA GLN A 81 0.07 -1.28 -23.55
C GLN A 81 -1.23 -1.13 -24.33
N GLN A 82 -2.33 -1.72 -23.83
CA GLN A 82 -3.64 -1.61 -24.45
C GLN A 82 -4.17 -0.19 -24.42
N TYR A 83 -4.00 0.53 -23.30
CA TYR A 83 -4.65 1.83 -23.11
C TYR A 83 -3.78 3.07 -23.37
N VAL A 84 -2.46 2.92 -23.50
CA VAL A 84 -1.51 4.07 -23.61
C VAL A 84 -1.70 4.94 -24.85
N GLN A 85 -2.26 4.39 -25.94
CA GLN A 85 -2.46 5.11 -27.20
C GLN A 85 -3.81 5.82 -27.32
N HIS A 86 -4.70 5.69 -26.32
CA HIS A 86 -5.96 6.42 -26.34
C HIS A 86 -5.73 7.92 -26.11
N ASP A 87 -6.53 8.73 -26.80
CA ASP A 87 -6.49 10.19 -26.74
C ASP A 87 -7.22 10.74 -25.51
N ILE A 88 -7.17 12.06 -25.34
CA ILE A 88 -7.82 12.75 -24.21
C ILE A 88 -9.34 12.54 -24.25
N ASN A 89 -9.97 12.54 -25.43
CA ASN A 89 -11.41 12.35 -25.58
C ASN A 89 -11.87 11.01 -25.00
N PHE A 90 -11.10 9.93 -25.20
CA PHE A 90 -11.37 8.66 -24.52
C PHE A 90 -11.31 8.83 -22.99
N TRP A 91 -10.23 9.41 -22.46
CA TRP A 91 -10.03 9.56 -21.02
C TRP A 91 -11.05 10.50 -20.35
N GLU A 92 -11.60 11.46 -21.09
CA GLU A 92 -12.68 12.34 -20.63
C GLU A 92 -14.00 11.60 -20.40
N ASN A 93 -14.18 10.42 -20.99
CA ASN A 93 -15.37 9.58 -20.81
C ASN A 93 -15.12 8.38 -19.87
N VAL A 94 -13.94 8.30 -19.24
CA VAL A 94 -13.62 7.24 -18.27
C VAL A 94 -14.06 7.64 -16.88
N ILE A 95 -14.85 6.77 -16.25
CA ILE A 95 -15.29 6.90 -14.86
C ILE A 95 -14.50 5.92 -14.01
N PHE A 96 -13.78 6.44 -13.02
CA PHE A 96 -13.06 5.63 -12.04
C PHE A 96 -13.88 5.53 -10.76
N THR A 97 -14.12 4.31 -10.28
CA THR A 97 -14.78 4.05 -9.01
C THR A 97 -13.86 3.29 -8.07
N ASP A 98 -13.91 3.57 -6.77
CA ASP A 98 -13.20 2.80 -5.75
C ASP A 98 -13.90 2.93 -4.40
N GLU A 99 -13.67 1.94 -3.53
CA GLU A 99 -14.08 2.02 -2.14
C GLU A 99 -12.93 2.45 -1.24
N LYS A 100 -13.20 3.45 -0.41
CA LYS A 100 -12.26 3.91 0.58
C LYS A 100 -12.79 3.72 1.98
N SER A 101 -12.07 2.89 2.74
CA SER A 101 -12.27 2.80 4.17
C SER A 101 -11.27 3.66 4.96
N PHE A 102 -11.79 4.43 5.91
CA PHE A 102 -11.05 5.23 6.87
C PHE A 102 -11.09 4.59 8.25
N SER A 103 -9.94 4.55 8.93
CA SER A 103 -9.84 4.10 10.32
C SER A 103 -9.27 5.20 11.22
N SER A 104 -9.77 5.25 12.46
CA SER A 104 -9.41 6.30 13.44
C SER A 104 -8.09 6.05 14.16
N LEU A 105 -7.46 4.88 14.00
CA LEU A 105 -6.16 4.59 14.62
C LEU A 105 -5.02 5.24 13.83
N ALA A 106 -4.21 6.03 14.54
CA ALA A 106 -2.97 6.57 14.01
C ALA A 106 -2.08 5.42 13.51
N ALA A 107 -1.64 5.52 12.24
CA ALA A 107 -0.62 4.62 11.71
C ALA A 107 0.63 4.76 12.58
N THR A 108 0.94 3.75 13.40
CA THR A 108 2.19 3.70 14.13
C THR A 108 3.33 3.73 13.11
N ARG A 109 4.23 4.71 13.26
CA ARG A 109 5.40 4.81 12.38
C ARG A 109 6.23 3.54 12.52
N ARG A 110 6.18 2.69 11.51
CA ARG A 110 7.04 1.51 11.41
C ARG A 110 8.41 1.96 10.93
N HIS A 111 9.44 1.28 11.41
CA HIS A 111 10.82 1.51 11.02
C HIS A 111 11.44 0.25 10.46
N CYS A 112 12.45 0.41 9.61
CA CYS A 112 13.30 -0.65 9.13
C CYS A 112 14.76 -0.21 9.17
N TRP A 113 15.65 -1.13 9.54
CA TRP A 113 17.10 -0.99 9.50
C TRP A 113 17.59 -1.55 8.17
N ARG A 114 18.20 -0.72 7.34
CA ARG A 114 18.62 -1.15 6.00
C ARG A 114 19.87 -0.40 5.53
N LEU A 115 20.59 -1.04 4.62
CA LEU A 115 21.68 -0.42 3.89
C LEU A 115 21.17 0.67 2.93
N PRO A 116 22.03 1.63 2.54
CA PRO A 116 21.77 2.54 1.43
C PRO A 116 21.33 1.80 0.16
N ASN A 117 20.50 2.42 -0.66
CA ASN A 117 20.03 1.89 -1.95
C ASN A 117 19.29 0.53 -1.91
N THR A 118 18.85 0.08 -0.73
CA THR A 118 18.08 -1.17 -0.60
C THR A 118 16.59 -0.96 -0.28
N ARG A 119 16.06 0.27 -0.46
CA ARG A 119 14.69 0.66 -0.09
C ARG A 119 13.60 -0.28 -0.62
N TYR A 120 13.76 -0.80 -1.84
CA TYR A 120 12.77 -1.65 -2.51
C TYR A 120 13.07 -3.15 -2.47
N LYS A 121 14.08 -3.58 -1.70
CA LYS A 121 14.26 -5.03 -1.46
C LYS A 121 13.06 -5.55 -0.67
N ALA A 122 12.53 -6.72 -1.05
CA ALA A 122 11.30 -7.28 -0.48
C ALA A 122 11.27 -7.31 1.06
N ARG A 123 12.41 -7.61 1.70
CA ARG A 123 12.55 -7.61 3.17
C ARG A 123 12.37 -6.23 3.84
N ASN A 124 12.68 -5.15 3.14
CA ASN A 124 12.64 -3.76 3.62
C ASN A 124 11.30 -3.07 3.33
N ILE A 125 10.43 -3.72 2.55
CA ILE A 125 9.10 -3.23 2.24
C ILE A 125 8.14 -3.67 3.37
N SER A 126 7.25 -2.76 3.74
CA SER A 126 6.09 -3.06 4.57
C SER A 126 4.87 -3.29 3.70
N GLU A 127 4.07 -4.30 4.06
CA GLU A 127 2.76 -4.48 3.47
C GLU A 127 1.76 -3.52 4.11
N ARG A 128 0.77 -3.12 3.33
CA ARG A 128 -0.34 -2.31 3.82
C ARG A 128 -1.25 -3.20 4.65
N SER A 129 -1.13 -3.15 5.97
CA SER A 129 -2.09 -3.82 6.86
C SER A 129 -3.31 -2.93 7.06
N ARG A 130 -4.51 -3.40 6.71
CA ARG A 130 -5.76 -2.76 7.09
C ARG A 130 -6.03 -3.07 8.58
N SER A 131 -6.18 -2.06 9.42
CA SER A 131 -6.50 -2.25 10.85
C SER A 131 -7.99 -2.55 11.03
N SER A 132 -8.34 -3.46 11.93
CA SER A 132 -9.69 -4.00 12.12
C SER A 132 -10.60 -3.20 13.08
N LYS A 133 -10.32 -1.93 13.40
CA LYS A 133 -11.11 -1.20 14.41
C LYS A 133 -11.51 0.20 13.96
N VAL A 134 -12.83 0.42 14.01
CA VAL A 134 -13.64 1.55 13.50
C VAL A 134 -13.33 1.86 12.05
N LEU A 135 -14.19 1.35 11.16
CA LEU A 135 -14.08 1.48 9.72
C LEU A 135 -15.32 2.23 9.22
N VAL A 136 -15.14 3.44 8.70
CA VAL A 136 -16.18 4.06 7.87
C VAL A 136 -15.74 3.86 6.43
N SER A 137 -16.56 3.14 5.66
CA SER A 137 -16.30 2.85 4.26
C SER A 137 -17.16 3.76 3.39
N PHE A 138 -16.55 4.23 2.32
CA PHE A 138 -17.23 5.04 1.31
C PHE A 138 -17.04 4.41 -0.05
N HIS A 139 -18.03 4.52 -0.91
CA HIS A 139 -17.89 4.36 -2.35
C HIS A 139 -17.84 5.75 -2.97
N GLY A 140 -16.88 5.98 -3.86
CA GLY A 140 -16.77 7.24 -4.57
C GLY A 140 -16.38 7.01 -6.01
N TRP A 141 -16.68 8.00 -6.85
CA TRP A 141 -16.28 7.98 -8.25
C TRP A 141 -15.70 9.33 -8.69
N MET A 142 -14.91 9.31 -9.75
CA MET A 142 -14.35 10.51 -10.35
C MET A 142 -14.14 10.33 -11.85
N TRP A 143 -14.04 11.46 -12.56
CA TRP A 143 -13.78 11.52 -14.00
C TRP A 143 -12.85 12.69 -14.30
N ALA A 144 -12.61 12.99 -15.58
CA ALA A 144 -11.63 13.98 -16.00
C ALA A 144 -11.88 15.40 -15.43
N ALA A 145 -13.15 15.80 -15.27
CA ALA A 145 -13.47 17.13 -14.74
C ALA A 145 -13.42 17.23 -13.19
N GLY A 146 -13.42 16.10 -12.48
CA GLY A 146 -13.36 16.11 -11.01
C GLY A 146 -14.02 14.92 -10.31
N PRO A 147 -14.14 15.00 -8.98
CA PRO A 147 -14.85 14.00 -8.18
C PRO A 147 -16.37 14.10 -8.41
N GLY A 148 -17.02 12.94 -8.41
CA GLY A 148 -18.47 12.83 -8.34
C GLY A 148 -18.95 12.63 -6.89
N GLU A 149 -20.06 11.91 -6.72
CA GLU A 149 -20.63 11.63 -5.40
C GLU A 149 -19.77 10.68 -4.56
N LEU A 150 -19.83 10.89 -3.24
CA LEU A 150 -19.20 10.04 -2.23
C LEU A 150 -20.28 9.58 -1.25
N VAL A 151 -20.57 8.27 -1.24
CA VAL A 151 -21.61 7.68 -0.41
C VAL A 151 -21.03 6.75 0.64
N THR A 152 -21.63 6.73 1.83
CA THR A 152 -21.28 5.80 2.89
C THR A 152 -21.76 4.40 2.53
N ILE A 153 -20.94 3.39 2.81
CA ILE A 153 -21.29 1.98 2.69
C ILE A 153 -21.64 1.48 4.09
N ASP A 154 -22.94 1.32 4.35
CA ASP A 154 -23.45 0.89 5.65
C ASP A 154 -23.47 -0.64 5.74
N GLY A 155 -22.76 -1.20 6.72
CA GLY A 155 -22.77 -2.64 6.98
C GLY A 155 -21.90 -3.47 6.03
N HIS A 156 -22.47 -4.53 5.45
CA HIS A 156 -21.72 -5.52 4.67
C HIS A 156 -21.76 -5.20 3.18
N HIS A 157 -20.61 -4.75 2.65
CA HIS A 157 -20.42 -4.56 1.22
C HIS A 157 -20.59 -5.89 0.47
N ASN A 158 -21.68 -6.01 -0.28
CA ASN A 158 -22.03 -7.19 -1.07
C ASN A 158 -22.53 -6.76 -2.47
N ALA A 159 -22.78 -7.73 -3.36
CA ALA A 159 -23.18 -7.45 -4.74
C ALA A 159 -24.46 -6.61 -4.86
N GLN A 160 -25.48 -6.88 -4.04
CA GLN A 160 -26.74 -6.14 -4.10
C GLN A 160 -26.59 -4.71 -3.58
N GLU A 161 -25.80 -4.53 -2.51
CA GLU A 161 -25.49 -3.20 -1.98
C GLU A 161 -24.70 -2.38 -3.00
N TYR A 162 -23.76 -3.03 -3.70
CA TYR A 162 -23.01 -2.39 -4.77
C TYR A 162 -23.92 -1.95 -5.90
N ILE A 163 -24.82 -2.83 -6.38
CA ILE A 163 -25.82 -2.46 -7.40
C ILE A 163 -26.68 -1.28 -6.94
N ASN A 164 -27.14 -1.30 -5.69
CA ASN A 164 -27.92 -0.20 -5.11
C ASN A 164 -27.14 1.12 -5.15
N ILE A 165 -25.84 1.11 -4.83
CA ILE A 165 -24.97 2.29 -4.95
C ILE A 165 -24.87 2.76 -6.41
N LEU A 166 -24.73 1.83 -7.36
CA LEU A 166 -24.66 2.17 -8.79
C LEU A 166 -25.96 2.83 -9.27
N GLU A 167 -27.11 2.30 -8.87
CA GLU A 167 -28.45 2.78 -9.24
C GLU A 167 -28.82 4.10 -8.58
N THR A 168 -28.56 4.23 -7.28
CA THR A 168 -29.06 5.36 -6.48
C THR A 168 -28.09 6.54 -6.42
N SER A 169 -26.79 6.30 -6.65
CA SER A 169 -25.76 7.32 -6.54
C SER A 169 -24.96 7.49 -7.82
N LEU A 170 -24.31 6.42 -8.34
CA LEU A 170 -23.40 6.56 -9.48
C LEU A 170 -24.12 7.07 -10.73
N LEU A 171 -25.06 6.30 -11.29
CA LEU A 171 -25.71 6.64 -12.57
C LEU A 171 -26.43 7.99 -12.55
N PRO A 172 -27.25 8.32 -11.53
CA PRO A 172 -27.93 9.61 -11.50
C PRO A 172 -26.94 10.77 -11.41
N SER A 173 -25.87 10.60 -10.64
CA SER A 173 -24.83 11.61 -10.51
C SER A 173 -24.09 11.82 -11.83
N VAL A 174 -23.69 10.73 -12.49
CA VAL A 174 -23.03 10.74 -13.80
C VAL A 174 -23.86 11.48 -14.85
N GLN A 175 -25.17 11.21 -14.89
CA GLN A 175 -26.09 11.91 -15.79
C GLN A 175 -26.19 13.40 -15.47
N ALA A 176 -26.17 13.78 -14.19
CA ALA A 176 -26.22 15.17 -13.76
C ALA A 176 -24.97 15.99 -14.14
N TYR A 177 -23.79 15.34 -14.19
CA TYR A 177 -22.54 16.00 -14.58
C TYR A 177 -22.40 16.28 -16.09
N ALA A 178 -23.42 15.95 -16.90
CA ALA A 178 -23.45 16.19 -18.35
C ALA A 178 -22.17 15.74 -19.06
N ILE A 179 -21.69 14.53 -18.73
CA ILE A 179 -20.54 13.92 -19.40
C ILE A 179 -20.79 13.94 -20.91
N PRO A 180 -19.83 14.40 -21.74
CA PRO A 180 -20.08 14.78 -23.14
C PRO A 180 -20.79 13.71 -23.97
N GLU A 181 -20.50 12.43 -23.70
CA GLU A 181 -21.16 11.30 -24.34
C GLU A 181 -21.60 10.25 -23.30
N PRO A 182 -22.79 10.41 -22.68
CA PRO A 182 -23.26 9.48 -21.64
C PRO A 182 -23.41 8.02 -22.13
N ASN A 183 -23.58 7.84 -23.44
CA ASN A 183 -23.70 6.52 -24.09
C ASN A 183 -22.34 5.88 -24.42
N ASN A 184 -21.22 6.52 -24.07
CA ASN A 184 -19.86 6.05 -24.37
C ASN A 184 -18.98 6.02 -23.10
N ILE A 185 -19.64 5.85 -21.95
CA ILE A 185 -18.97 5.84 -20.66
C ILE A 185 -18.19 4.54 -20.48
N VAL A 186 -16.93 4.66 -20.09
CA VAL A 186 -16.11 3.50 -19.71
C VAL A 186 -15.99 3.47 -18.19
N LEU A 187 -16.66 2.51 -17.56
CA LEU A 187 -16.53 2.30 -16.12
C LEU A 187 -15.27 1.49 -15.78
N VAL A 188 -14.44 2.02 -14.89
CA VAL A 188 -13.25 1.38 -14.37
C VAL A 188 -13.43 1.11 -12.88
N GLN A 189 -13.48 -0.18 -12.54
CA GLN A 189 -13.55 -0.72 -11.17
C GLN A 189 -12.48 -1.79 -10.96
N ASP A 190 -12.18 -2.11 -9.70
CA ASP A 190 -11.24 -3.18 -9.38
C ASP A 190 -11.82 -4.59 -9.65
N ARG A 191 -11.00 -5.64 -9.50
CA ARG A 191 -11.43 -7.04 -9.70
C ARG A 191 -11.92 -7.71 -8.42
N SER A 192 -12.52 -6.96 -7.50
CA SER A 192 -13.14 -7.52 -6.30
C SER A 192 -14.19 -8.57 -6.67
N PRO A 193 -14.34 -9.67 -5.90
CA PRO A 193 -15.38 -10.67 -6.13
C PRO A 193 -16.79 -10.10 -6.24
N ILE A 194 -17.06 -8.97 -5.59
CA ILE A 194 -18.33 -8.23 -5.66
C ILE A 194 -18.53 -7.68 -7.07
N HIS A 195 -17.54 -6.92 -7.57
CA HIS A 195 -17.58 -6.24 -8.87
C HIS A 195 -17.62 -7.23 -10.04
N THR A 196 -16.98 -8.40 -9.88
CA THR A 196 -16.99 -9.47 -10.88
C THR A 196 -18.11 -10.48 -10.68
N SER A 197 -19.02 -10.25 -9.72
CA SER A 197 -20.14 -11.15 -9.48
C SER A 197 -21.09 -11.17 -10.66
N ARG A 198 -21.79 -12.29 -10.87
CA ARG A 198 -22.74 -12.42 -11.98
C ARG A 198 -23.81 -11.33 -11.96
N ALA A 199 -24.37 -11.06 -10.78
CA ALA A 199 -25.40 -10.03 -10.60
C ALA A 199 -24.91 -8.65 -11.03
N VAL A 200 -23.73 -8.22 -10.57
CA VAL A 200 -23.15 -6.91 -10.93
C VAL A 200 -22.83 -6.86 -12.43
N MET A 201 -22.21 -7.91 -12.99
CA MET A 201 -21.86 -7.95 -14.41
C MET A 201 -23.09 -8.03 -15.32
N ASP A 202 -24.18 -8.68 -14.91
CA ASP A 202 -25.46 -8.68 -15.63
C ASP A 202 -26.10 -7.29 -15.59
N TRP A 203 -26.04 -6.62 -14.44
CA TRP A 203 -26.56 -5.25 -14.28
C TRP A 203 -25.79 -4.23 -15.13
N LEU A 204 -24.45 -4.27 -15.12
CA LEU A 204 -23.59 -3.38 -15.93
C LEU A 204 -23.92 -3.51 -17.42
N ARG A 205 -24.06 -4.75 -17.91
CA ARG A 205 -24.46 -5.05 -19.30
C ARG A 205 -25.82 -4.50 -19.71
N GLN A 206 -26.72 -4.24 -18.75
CA GLN A 206 -28.06 -3.73 -19.04
C GLN A 206 -28.13 -2.20 -19.03
N HIS A 207 -27.16 -1.53 -18.39
CA HIS A 207 -27.24 -0.10 -18.10
C HIS A 207 -26.07 0.73 -18.66
N LEU A 208 -24.94 0.10 -18.99
CA LEU A 208 -23.72 0.79 -19.43
C LEU A 208 -23.13 0.25 -20.74
N ASP A 209 -23.60 -0.91 -21.23
CA ASP A 209 -23.21 -1.48 -22.54
C ASP A 209 -24.21 -1.09 -23.65
#